data_AF-A0A920I1T4-F1
#
_entry.id   AF-A0A920I1T4-F1
#
_cell.length_a   1.000
_cell.length_b   1.000
_cell.length_c   1.000
_cell.angle_alpha   90.00
_cell.angle_beta   90.00
_cell.angle_gamma   90.00
#
_symmetry.space_group_name_H-M   'P 1'
#
loop_
_entity.id
_entity.type
_entity.pdbx_description
1 polymer ?
#
loop_
_entity_poly.entity_id
_entity_poly.type
_entity_poly.pdbx_seq_one_letter_code
_entity_poly.pdbx_strand_id
1 'polypeptide(L)'
;MHRGLDFAAPSGTPVFAAGDGIIEKAGWNGSYGKYIRIRHTGTYKTAYAHLSGFHKNVRIGKRVLQGKLLAMCWYYWQINWSWAFAL
;
A
#
# COMPACT_ATOMS: atom_id res chain seq x y z
N MET A 1 10.62 15.44 3.27
CA MET A 1 9.27 15.91 2.89
C MET A 1 8.37 14.69 2.74
N HIS A 2 7.43 14.52 3.67
CA HIS A 2 6.44 13.45 3.66
C HIS A 2 5.23 13.89 2.82
N ARG A 3 4.96 13.25 1.67
CA ARG A 3 3.93 13.74 0.75
C ARG A 3 2.64 12.91 0.77
N GLY A 4 2.04 12.80 1.96
CA GLY A 4 0.65 12.36 2.15
C GLY A 4 0.39 11.64 3.47
N LEU A 5 -0.54 10.70 3.45
CA LEU A 5 -1.58 10.62 4.47
C LEU A 5 -1.65 9.31 5.23
N ASP A 6 -1.42 9.38 6.53
CA ASP A 6 -1.28 8.21 7.39
C ASP A 6 -2.60 7.75 8.01
N PHE A 7 -2.94 6.47 7.86
CA PHE A 7 -4.13 5.88 8.48
C PHE A 7 -3.78 4.90 9.59
N ALA A 8 -4.23 5.19 10.80
CA ALA A 8 -4.17 4.26 11.92
C ALA A 8 -5.20 3.15 11.73
N ALA A 9 -4.74 1.90 11.65
CA ALA A 9 -5.58 0.73 11.49
C ALA A 9 -5.08 -0.43 12.37
N PRO A 10 -5.99 -1.26 12.92
CA PRO A 10 -5.60 -2.50 13.58
C PRO A 10 -4.75 -3.44 12.70
N SER A 11 -3.99 -4.33 13.35
CA SER A 11 -3.28 -5.41 12.65
C SER A 11 -4.27 -6.26 11.88
N GLY A 12 -3.91 -6.62 10.65
CA GLY A 12 -4.78 -7.46 9.82
C GLY A 12 -5.92 -6.70 9.15
N THR A 13 -6.01 -5.37 9.27
CA THR A 13 -6.96 -4.59 8.49
C THR A 13 -6.69 -4.78 7.00
N PRO A 14 -7.71 -5.14 6.19
CA PRO A 14 -7.55 -5.29 4.76
C PRO A 14 -7.25 -3.95 4.09
N VAL A 15 -6.23 -3.95 3.24
CA VAL A 15 -5.81 -2.79 2.43
C VAL A 15 -6.28 -3.01 1.01
N PHE A 16 -7.02 -2.03 0.48
CA PHE A 16 -7.62 -2.09 -0.85
C PHE A 16 -6.97 -1.08 -1.81
N ALA A 17 -7.02 -1.36 -3.10
CA ALA A 17 -6.60 -0.43 -4.13
C ALA A 17 -7.50 0.82 -4.14
N ALA A 18 -6.89 2.00 -4.07
CA ALA A 18 -7.58 3.28 -4.05
C ALA A 18 -8.15 3.65 -5.44
N GLY A 19 -7.63 3.04 -6.50
CA GLY A 19 -8.08 3.26 -7.86
C GLY A 19 -7.64 2.14 -8.81
N ASP A 20 -8.15 2.19 -10.04
CA ASP A 20 -7.76 1.28 -11.12
C ASP A 20 -6.33 1.54 -11.57
N GLY A 21 -5.54 0.49 -11.76
CA GLY A 21 -4.15 0.66 -12.17
C GLY A 21 -3.38 -0.62 -12.38
N ILE A 22 -2.06 -0.48 -12.51
CA ILE A 22 -1.11 -1.58 -12.67
C ILE A 22 -0.14 -1.58 -11.49
N ILE A 23 0.06 -2.74 -10.87
CA ILE A 23 1.03 -2.91 -9.81
C ILE A 23 2.44 -2.75 -10.40
N GLU A 24 3.12 -1.65 -10.08
CA GLU A 24 4.51 -1.40 -10.51
C GLU A 24 5.53 -2.06 -9.58
N LYS A 25 5.21 -2.16 -8.28
CA LYS A 25 6.07 -2.79 -7.28
C LYS A 25 5.21 -3.56 -6.29
N ALA A 26 5.69 -4.73 -5.88
CA ALA A 26 5.16 -5.51 -4.76
C ALA A 26 6.33 -6.29 -4.15
N GLY A 27 6.71 -5.98 -2.91
CA GLY A 27 7.85 -6.61 -2.27
C GLY A 27 8.39 -5.82 -1.07
N TRP A 28 9.53 -6.24 -0.54
CA TRP A 28 10.24 -5.49 0.50
C TRP A 28 10.89 -4.23 -0.08
N ASN A 29 10.76 -3.09 0.59
CA ASN A 29 11.27 -1.80 0.11
C ASN A 29 11.91 -0.98 1.24
N GLY A 30 13.00 -1.50 1.82
CA GLY A 30 13.77 -0.80 2.85
C GLY A 30 12.94 -0.52 4.11
N SER A 31 12.98 0.74 4.58
CA SER A 31 12.26 1.19 5.78
C SER A 31 10.73 1.12 5.66
N TYR A 32 10.19 1.08 4.44
CA TYR A 32 8.75 0.91 4.21
C TYR A 32 8.26 -0.52 4.48
N GLY A 33 9.16 -1.48 4.71
CA GLY A 33 8.82 -2.88 4.87
C GLY A 33 8.18 -3.48 3.62
N LYS A 34 7.13 -4.28 3.78
CA LYS A 34 6.35 -4.79 2.63
C LYS A 34 5.57 -3.64 2.02
N TYR A 35 5.78 -3.47 0.72
CA TYR A 35 5.39 -2.29 -0.03
C TYR A 35 4.72 -2.68 -1.35
N ILE A 36 3.66 -1.96 -1.71
CA ILE A 36 2.99 -2.04 -3.01
C ILE A 36 2.93 -0.63 -3.61
N ARG A 37 3.23 -0.51 -4.90
CA ARG A 37 2.96 0.71 -5.67
C ARG A 37 2.09 0.39 -6.86
N ILE A 38 1.02 1.16 -7.02
CA ILE A 38 0.12 1.06 -8.17
C ILE A 38 0.27 2.34 -9.00
N ARG A 39 0.47 2.17 -10.31
CA ARG A 39 0.36 3.26 -11.29
C ARG A 39 -1.05 3.29 -11.83
N HIS A 40 -1.70 4.44 -11.72
CA HIS A 40 -3.01 4.71 -12.28
C HIS A 40 -2.88 5.34 -13.67
N THR A 41 -4.00 5.68 -14.29
CA THR A 41 -4.02 6.43 -15.56
C THR A 41 -3.36 7.81 -15.38
N GLY A 42 -2.53 8.21 -16.35
CA GLY A 42 -1.80 9.47 -16.30
C GLY A 42 -0.54 9.41 -15.43
N THR A 43 -0.34 10.43 -14.59
CA THR A 43 0.87 10.60 -13.76
C THR A 43 0.69 10.14 -12.31
N TYR A 44 -0.52 9.73 -11.92
CA TYR A 44 -0.85 9.38 -10.53
C TYR A 44 -0.33 7.98 -10.14
N LYS A 45 0.20 7.89 -8.92
CA LYS A 45 0.66 6.65 -8.31
C LYS A 45 0.25 6.62 -6.85
N THR A 46 -0.25 5.48 -6.41
CA THR A 46 -0.54 5.22 -5.00
C THR A 46 0.47 4.24 -4.44
N ALA A 47 0.84 4.45 -3.19
CA ALA A 47 1.86 3.70 -2.49
C ALA A 47 1.30 3.19 -1.16
N TYR A 48 1.53 1.91 -0.88
CA TYR A 48 1.10 1.23 0.33
C TYR A 48 2.33 0.65 0.99
N ALA A 49 2.57 1.00 2.25
CA ALA A 49 3.74 0.58 3.02
C ALA A 49 3.32 -0.12 4.31
N HIS A 50 4.29 -0.69 5.04
CA HIS A 50 4.10 -1.31 6.35
C HIS A 50 3.06 -2.45 6.35
N LEU A 51 2.97 -3.16 5.24
CA LEU A 51 2.03 -4.25 5.07
C LEU A 51 2.51 -5.48 5.87
N SER A 52 1.59 -6.21 6.50
CA SER A 52 1.90 -7.48 7.17
C SER A 52 2.01 -8.63 6.18
N GLY A 53 1.28 -8.56 5.06
CA GLY A 53 1.32 -9.58 4.02
C GLY A 53 0.60 -9.16 2.74
N PHE A 54 0.96 -9.78 1.62
CA PHE A 54 0.31 -9.55 0.33
C PHE A 54 -0.79 -10.59 0.10
N HIS A 55 -1.88 -10.16 -0.53
CA HIS A 55 -2.87 -11.08 -1.04
C HIS A 55 -2.27 -11.92 -2.18
N LYS A 56 -2.63 -13.21 -2.26
CA LYS A 56 -2.08 -14.19 -3.23
C LYS A 56 -2.05 -13.74 -4.70
N ASN A 57 -2.96 -12.82 -5.04
CA ASN A 57 -3.15 -12.32 -6.39
C ASN A 57 -2.34 -11.06 -6.70
N VAL A 58 -1.59 -10.49 -5.75
CA VAL A 58 -0.73 -9.33 -5.97
C VAL A 58 0.58 -9.75 -6.63
N ARG A 59 0.81 -9.23 -7.83
CA ARG A 59 2.04 -9.46 -8.61
C ARG A 59 2.36 -8.23 -9.45
N ILE A 60 3.63 -7.95 -9.65
CA ILE A 60 4.10 -6.86 -10.52
C ILE A 60 3.53 -7.06 -11.94
N GLY A 61 3.13 -5.98 -12.59
CA GLY A 61 2.52 -5.98 -13.93
C GLY A 61 1.04 -6.33 -13.95
N LYS A 62 0.45 -6.76 -12.82
CA LYS A 62 -0.96 -7.11 -12.77
C LYS A 62 -1.85 -5.87 -12.70
N ARG A 63 -2.93 -5.88 -13.48
CA ARG A 63 -3.99 -4.87 -13.37
C ARG A 63 -4.84 -5.12 -12.13
N VAL A 64 -5.17 -4.04 -11.43
CA VAL A 64 -6.06 -4.02 -10.27
C VAL A 64 -7.16 -3.00 -10.52
N LEU A 65 -8.33 -3.28 -9.94
CA LEU A 65 -9.45 -2.37 -9.93
C LEU A 65 -9.54 -1.70 -8.56
N GLN A 66 -10.16 -0.54 -8.49
CA GLN A 66 -10.50 0.12 -7.24
C GLN A 66 -11.26 -0.84 -6.32
N GLY A 67 -10.96 -0.78 -5.02
CA GLY A 67 -11.56 -1.67 -4.02
C GLY A 67 -11.03 -3.11 -4.04
N LYS A 68 -10.03 -3.43 -4.89
CA LYS A 68 -9.42 -4.76 -4.89
C LYS A 68 -8.57 -4.96 -3.64
N LEU A 69 -8.76 -6.07 -2.94
CA LEU A 69 -7.90 -6.46 -1.81
C LEU A 69 -6.45 -6.70 -2.28
N LEU A 70 -5.53 -5.94 -1.70
CA LEU A 70 -4.10 -5.98 -2.00
C LEU A 70 -3.31 -6.68 -0.90
N ALA A 71 -3.57 -6.33 0.35
CA ALA A 71 -2.70 -6.69 1.45
C ALA A 71 -3.42 -6.58 2.79
N MET A 72 -2.72 -6.99 3.84
CA MET A 72 -3.11 -6.73 5.23
C MET A 72 -2.15 -5.72 5.85
N CYS A 73 -2.63 -4.86 6.74
CA CYS A 73 -1.81 -3.93 7.51
C CYS A 73 -1.11 -4.63 8.70
N TRP A 74 0.01 -4.08 9.18
CA TRP A 74 0.60 -4.42 10.48
C TRP A 74 0.20 -3.34 11.51
N TYR A 75 -0.19 -3.74 12.70
CA TYR A 75 -0.24 -2.87 13.88
C TYR A 75 1.17 -2.55 14.37
N TYR A 76 1.51 -1.26 14.40
CA TYR A 76 2.53 -0.77 15.31
C TYR A 76 2.04 0.49 16.02
N TRP A 77 2.24 0.51 17.34
CA TRP A 77 1.86 1.58 18.25
C TRP A 77 2.67 2.85 17.99
N GLN A 78 2.07 3.97 18.42
CA GLN A 78 2.58 5.34 18.50
C GLN A 78 4.11 5.48 18.44
N ILE A 79 4.61 6.31 17.51
CA ILE A 79 5.66 7.32 17.70
C ILE A 79 5.67 8.20 16.45
N ASN A 80 5.74 9.52 16.67
CA ASN A 80 6.15 10.54 15.72
C ASN A 80 7.18 10.03 14.70
N TRP A 81 6.78 9.64 13.49
CA TRP A 81 7.51 9.73 12.21
C TRP A 81 6.49 9.31 11.16
N SER A 82 5.91 10.31 10.47
CA SER A 82 4.92 10.17 9.41
C SER A 82 5.39 9.13 8.39
N TRP A 83 4.70 8.00 8.14
CA TRP A 83 4.76 7.10 6.96
C TRP A 83 3.81 5.89 7.13
N ALA A 84 2.54 6.00 6.73
CA ALA A 84 1.52 4.94 6.65
C ALA A 84 0.39 5.28 5.66
N PHE A 85 0.73 5.45 4.39
CA PHE A 85 -0.17 6.01 3.39
C PHE A 85 -1.36 5.17 2.92
N ALA A 86 -2.53 5.80 2.88
CA ALA A 86 -3.55 5.62 1.83
C ALA A 86 -3.97 7.02 1.31
N LEU A 87 -4.50 7.11 0.08
CA LEU A 87 -4.63 8.29 -0.79
C LEU A 87 -3.32 8.73 -1.48
#